data_AF-A0A9D6MFP4-F1
#
_entry.id   AF-A0A9D6MFP4-F1
#
_cell.length_a   1.000
_cell.length_b   1.000
_cell.length_c   1.000
_cell.angle_alpha   90.00
_cell.angle_beta   90.00
_cell.angle_gamma   90.00
#
_symmetry.space_group_name_H-M   'P 1'
#
loop_
_entity.id
_entity.type
_entity.pdbx_description
1 polymer ?
#
loop_
_entity_poly.entity_id
_entity_poly.type
_entity_poly.pdbx_seq_one_letter_code
_entity_poly.pdbx_strand_id
1 'polypeptide(L)'
;MPAETPTLAASATPVATPLPAGACLEPPDDYTRVTVRGETVSARTLWMVERAKELYTGPADMMRVTQGSYRTDVGASFGTHAGGGAVDISIRDPKTNEFLYGETEAMVHALRLAGFAAWYRPADALGKGSPPHIHAIAVGDKELSPDAQAQLTGDEGYFRGMDGLPPPNGPHPDPYGGPIVCKWMKP
;
A
#
# COMPACT_ATOMS: atom_id res chain seq x y z
N MET A 1 -35.59 -53.53 -7.61
CA MET A 1 -34.41 -52.81 -8.12
C MET A 1 -34.26 -51.55 -7.28
N PRO A 2 -33.24 -51.40 -6.43
CA PRO A 2 -33.04 -50.17 -5.68
C PRO A 2 -32.37 -49.12 -6.58
N ALA A 3 -32.86 -47.88 -6.48
CA ALA A 3 -32.35 -46.72 -7.21
C ALA A 3 -31.06 -46.20 -6.55
N GLU A 4 -30.02 -45.96 -7.36
CA GLU A 4 -28.77 -45.35 -6.91
C GLU A 4 -28.96 -43.85 -6.67
N THR A 5 -28.45 -43.38 -5.53
CA THR A 5 -28.45 -41.97 -5.15
C THR A 5 -27.24 -41.28 -5.80
N PRO A 6 -27.40 -40.13 -6.49
CA PRO A 6 -26.27 -39.45 -7.11
C PRO A 6 -25.36 -38.85 -6.04
N THR A 7 -24.08 -39.24 -6.06
CA THR A 7 -23.03 -38.66 -5.22
C THR A 7 -22.69 -37.27 -5.75
N LEU A 8 -22.89 -36.25 -4.92
CA LEU A 8 -22.44 -34.88 -5.18
C LEU A 8 -20.90 -34.86 -5.27
N ALA A 9 -20.38 -34.52 -6.45
CA ALA A 9 -18.96 -34.31 -6.66
C ALA A 9 -18.48 -33.11 -5.85
N ALA A 10 -17.42 -33.33 -5.05
CA ALA A 10 -16.76 -32.26 -4.31
C ALA A 10 -16.22 -31.19 -5.28
N SER A 11 -16.63 -29.95 -5.03
CA SER A 11 -16.17 -28.77 -5.78
C SER A 11 -14.66 -28.63 -5.62
N ALA A 12 -13.95 -28.47 -6.74
CA ALA A 12 -12.50 -28.31 -6.75
C ALA A 12 -12.11 -27.04 -5.96
N THR A 13 -11.19 -27.21 -5.01
CA THR A 13 -10.60 -26.10 -4.26
C THR A 13 -9.88 -25.16 -5.23
N PRO A 14 -10.10 -23.83 -5.20
CA PRO A 14 -9.35 -22.92 -6.05
C PRO A 14 -7.86 -23.00 -5.70
N VAL A 15 -7.04 -23.35 -6.68
CA VAL A 15 -5.58 -23.37 -6.54
C VAL A 15 -5.11 -21.92 -6.45
N ALA A 16 -4.55 -21.53 -5.30
CA ALA A 16 -3.96 -20.21 -5.11
C ALA A 16 -2.86 -19.97 -6.15
N THR A 17 -2.99 -18.90 -6.95
CA THR A 17 -1.96 -18.50 -7.90
C THR A 17 -0.66 -18.21 -7.15
N PRO A 18 0.47 -18.83 -7.52
CA PRO A 18 1.76 -18.56 -6.87
C PRO A 18 2.16 -17.10 -7.09
N LEU A 19 2.65 -16.46 -6.02
CA LEU A 19 3.13 -15.08 -6.06
C LEU A 19 4.33 -14.93 -7.01
N PRO A 20 4.51 -13.75 -7.64
CA PRO A 20 5.65 -13.51 -8.52
C PRO A 20 6.97 -13.62 -7.75
N ALA A 21 8.04 -14.00 -8.45
CA ALA A 21 9.37 -14.09 -7.85
C ALA A 21 9.78 -12.74 -7.25
N GLY A 22 10.20 -12.75 -5.99
CA GLY A 22 10.60 -11.54 -5.27
C GLY A 22 9.45 -10.75 -4.64
N ALA A 23 8.19 -11.19 -4.77
CA ALA A 23 7.12 -10.72 -3.88
C ALA A 23 7.34 -11.24 -2.46
N CYS A 24 6.82 -10.50 -1.48
CA CYS A 24 6.86 -10.88 -0.07
C CYS A 24 8.27 -11.11 0.50
N LEU A 25 9.30 -10.45 -0.04
CA LEU A 25 10.60 -10.39 0.62
C LEU A 25 10.53 -9.49 1.85
N GLU A 26 11.10 -9.95 2.96
CA GLU A 26 11.19 -9.16 4.18
C GLU A 26 12.21 -8.04 3.98
N PRO A 27 11.83 -6.77 4.18
CA PRO A 27 12.74 -5.64 3.99
C PRO A 27 13.82 -5.58 5.11
N PRO A 28 15.01 -5.06 4.80
CA PRO A 28 16.07 -4.93 5.80
C PRO A 28 15.69 -3.96 6.92
N ASP A 29 16.25 -4.17 8.11
CA ASP A 29 16.11 -3.28 9.27
C ASP A 29 17.14 -2.14 9.23
N ASP A 30 17.15 -1.36 8.14
CA ASP A 30 18.00 -0.18 7.98
C ASP A 30 17.15 1.11 8.00
N TYR A 31 17.27 1.87 9.09
CA TYR A 31 16.50 3.11 9.31
C TYR A 31 17.31 4.38 8.98
N THR A 32 18.42 4.24 8.26
CA THR A 32 19.21 5.40 7.80
C THR A 32 18.33 6.32 6.96
N ARG A 33 18.30 7.61 7.30
CA ARG A 33 17.51 8.61 6.56
C ARG A 33 18.18 8.93 5.24
N VAL A 34 17.40 8.86 4.17
CA VAL A 34 17.84 9.16 2.80
C VAL A 34 16.83 10.11 2.14
N THR A 35 17.28 10.78 1.08
CA THR A 35 16.43 11.71 0.32
C THR A 35 16.07 11.13 -1.04
N VAL A 36 14.77 11.08 -1.34
CA VAL A 36 14.21 10.65 -2.62
C VAL A 36 13.43 11.81 -3.21
N ARG A 37 13.95 12.39 -4.31
CA ARG A 37 13.33 13.53 -5.02
C ARG A 37 12.96 14.72 -4.10
N GLY A 38 13.74 14.96 -3.06
CA GLY A 38 13.53 16.05 -2.09
C GLY A 38 12.76 15.65 -0.83
N GLU A 39 12.19 14.44 -0.80
CA GLU A 39 11.47 13.90 0.35
C GLU A 39 12.35 12.98 1.19
N THR A 40 12.19 12.99 2.51
CA THR A 40 12.97 12.13 3.42
C THR A 40 12.24 10.81 3.64
N VAL A 41 12.95 9.69 3.57
CA VAL A 41 12.44 8.35 3.92
C VAL A 41 13.55 7.56 4.62
N SER A 42 13.22 6.42 5.23
CA SER A 42 14.24 5.47 5.72
C SER A 42 14.79 4.62 4.56
N ALA A 43 16.00 4.08 4.71
CA ALA A 43 16.59 3.16 3.72
C ALA A 43 15.73 1.90 3.54
N ARG A 44 15.11 1.41 4.61
CA ARG A 44 14.08 0.36 4.60
C ARG A 44 12.90 0.73 3.70
N THR A 45 12.31 1.91 3.89
CA THR A 45 11.18 2.36 3.06
C THR A 45 11.59 2.51 1.59
N LEU A 46 12.76 3.09 1.32
CA LEU A 46 13.30 3.18 -0.04
C LEU A 46 13.45 1.81 -0.69
N TRP A 47 14.05 0.84 0.02
CA TRP A 47 14.21 -0.52 -0.48
C TRP A 47 12.86 -1.15 -0.87
N MET A 48 11.80 -0.91 -0.08
CA MET A 48 10.47 -1.41 -0.38
C MET A 48 9.85 -0.71 -1.60
N VAL A 49 10.07 0.60 -1.79
CA VAL A 49 9.61 1.32 -3.00
C VAL A 49 10.35 0.81 -4.25
N GLU A 50 11.65 0.57 -4.14
CA GLU A 50 12.45 -0.03 -5.23
C GLU A 50 11.94 -1.44 -5.57
N ARG A 51 11.57 -2.23 -4.56
CA ARG A 51 10.93 -3.53 -4.76
C ARG A 51 9.57 -3.39 -5.48
N ALA A 52 8.75 -2.44 -5.08
CA ALA A 52 7.46 -2.18 -5.74
C ALA A 52 7.67 -1.76 -7.21
N LYS A 53 8.69 -0.96 -7.49
CA LYS A 53 9.09 -0.59 -8.85
C LYS A 53 9.51 -1.81 -9.68
N GLU A 54 10.27 -2.75 -9.13
CA GLU A 54 10.64 -3.99 -9.84
C GLU A 54 9.43 -4.88 -10.17
N LEU A 55 8.42 -4.87 -9.31
CA LEU A 55 7.19 -5.65 -9.47
C LEU A 55 6.15 -4.98 -10.37
N TYR A 56 6.24 -3.66 -10.56
CA TYR A 56 5.33 -2.88 -11.39
C TYR A 56 5.84 -2.78 -12.84
N THR A 57 5.04 -3.25 -13.79
CA THR A 57 5.39 -3.29 -15.22
C THR A 57 4.78 -2.16 -16.05
N GLY A 58 4.09 -1.22 -15.42
CA GLY A 58 3.39 -0.14 -16.11
C GLY A 58 4.24 1.15 -16.27
N PRO A 59 3.65 2.22 -16.84
CA PRO A 59 4.37 3.45 -17.20
C PRO A 59 4.59 4.44 -16.05
N ALA A 60 3.92 4.28 -14.90
CA ALA A 60 4.08 5.20 -13.77
C ALA A 60 5.49 5.15 -13.15
N ASP A 61 5.95 6.29 -12.62
CA ASP A 61 7.19 6.36 -11.87
C ASP A 61 6.93 6.08 -10.38
N MET A 62 7.14 4.83 -9.94
CA MET A 62 6.99 4.43 -8.55
C MET A 62 7.92 5.19 -7.59
N MET A 63 9.01 5.78 -8.09
CA MET A 63 9.93 6.59 -7.28
C MET A 63 9.46 8.04 -7.14
N ARG A 64 8.33 8.42 -7.73
CA ARG A 64 7.77 9.77 -7.68
C ARG A 64 7.05 10.04 -6.36
N VAL A 65 7.82 9.91 -5.27
CA VAL A 65 7.39 10.28 -3.93
C VAL A 65 7.10 11.78 -3.88
N THR A 66 5.88 12.13 -3.48
CA THR A 66 5.41 13.51 -3.32
C THR A 66 5.35 13.95 -1.86
N GLN A 67 5.30 12.98 -0.93
CA GLN A 67 5.45 13.22 0.49
C GLN A 67 6.16 12.02 1.11
N GLY A 68 7.27 12.27 1.79
CA GLY A 68 8.05 11.24 2.50
C GLY A 68 7.67 11.12 3.97
N SER A 69 8.46 10.33 4.68
CA SER A 69 8.37 10.09 6.12
C SER A 69 8.97 11.25 6.95
N TYR A 70 8.74 11.23 8.26
CA TYR A 70 9.22 12.21 9.25
C TYR A 70 8.78 13.67 9.00
N ARG A 71 7.57 13.85 8.46
CA ARG A 71 6.94 15.14 8.19
C ARG A 71 5.81 15.41 9.18
N THR A 72 5.92 16.50 9.92
CA THR A 72 4.89 16.95 10.88
C THR A 72 4.19 18.23 10.44
N ASP A 73 4.63 18.83 9.32
CA ASP A 73 4.16 20.12 8.80
C ASP A 73 2.91 20.01 7.92
N VAL A 74 2.51 18.80 7.52
CA VAL A 74 1.38 18.56 6.62
C VAL A 74 0.15 18.07 7.37
N GLY A 75 -0.75 18.99 7.74
CA GLY A 75 -1.97 18.66 8.48
C GLY A 75 -2.95 17.73 7.75
N ALA A 76 -2.92 17.71 6.41
CA ALA A 76 -3.80 16.85 5.59
C ALA A 76 -3.46 15.34 5.66
N SER A 77 -2.36 14.98 6.32
CA SER A 77 -1.83 13.62 6.42
C SER A 77 -2.27 12.88 7.70
N PHE A 78 -3.09 13.51 8.55
CA PHE A 78 -3.57 12.93 9.81
C PHE A 78 -2.44 12.42 10.74
N GLY A 79 -1.22 12.95 10.62
CA GLY A 79 -0.07 12.53 11.42
C GLY A 79 0.62 11.24 10.96
N THR A 80 0.15 10.57 9.90
CA THR A 80 0.71 9.28 9.46
C THR A 80 2.16 9.41 8.98
N HIS A 81 2.54 10.57 8.45
CA HIS A 81 3.92 10.85 8.03
C HIS A 81 4.83 11.36 9.15
N ALA A 82 4.37 11.51 10.39
CA ALA A 82 5.19 12.04 11.48
C ALA A 82 6.37 11.10 11.87
N GLY A 83 6.27 9.82 11.53
CA GLY A 83 7.31 8.80 11.73
C GLY A 83 7.89 8.27 10.41
N GLY A 84 8.61 7.16 10.48
CA GLY A 84 9.12 6.38 9.35
C GLY A 84 8.00 5.68 8.55
N GLY A 85 8.37 5.00 7.46
CA GLY A 85 7.51 4.04 6.78
C GLY A 85 6.39 4.58 5.89
N ALA A 86 5.95 5.82 6.07
CA ALA A 86 4.88 6.42 5.25
C ALA A 86 5.42 7.13 4.00
N VAL A 87 4.76 6.90 2.86
CA VAL A 87 5.04 7.59 1.58
C VAL A 87 3.75 7.84 0.79
N ASP A 88 3.69 9.00 0.13
CA ASP A 88 2.71 9.28 -0.91
C ASP A 88 3.42 9.29 -2.27
N ILE A 89 2.87 8.54 -3.23
CA ILE A 89 3.44 8.36 -4.56
C ILE A 89 2.49 8.93 -5.62
N SER A 90 3.01 9.79 -6.48
CA SER A 90 2.24 10.33 -7.60
C SER A 90 1.92 9.26 -8.64
N ILE A 91 0.69 9.28 -9.16
CA ILE A 91 0.27 8.43 -10.29
C ILE A 91 0.50 9.10 -11.66
N ARG A 92 1.35 10.13 -11.74
CA ARG A 92 1.58 10.86 -12.98
C ARG A 92 2.56 10.14 -13.89
N ASP A 93 2.26 10.14 -15.19
CA ASP A 93 3.20 9.73 -16.22
C ASP A 93 4.47 10.62 -16.15
N PRO A 94 5.67 10.05 -16.13
CA PRO A 94 6.91 10.83 -16.01
C PRO A 94 7.24 11.64 -17.27
N LYS A 95 6.65 11.31 -18.43
CA LYS A 95 6.87 11.96 -19.72
C LYS A 95 5.81 13.03 -20.00
N THR A 96 4.53 12.69 -19.86
CA THR A 96 3.42 13.61 -20.20
C THR A 96 2.95 14.43 -19.00
N ASN A 97 3.29 14.00 -17.79
CA ASN A 97 2.79 14.56 -16.54
C ASN A 97 1.28 14.42 -16.35
N GLU A 98 0.58 13.64 -17.17
CA GLU A 98 -0.84 13.32 -17.01
C GLU A 98 -1.07 12.27 -15.92
N PHE A 99 -2.28 12.21 -15.35
CA PHE A 99 -2.61 11.21 -14.35
C PHE A 99 -2.96 9.86 -14.99
N LEU A 100 -2.33 8.78 -14.52
CA LEU A 100 -2.52 7.42 -15.00
C LEU A 100 -3.57 6.68 -14.16
N TYR A 101 -4.83 7.11 -14.22
CA TYR A 101 -5.89 6.51 -13.40
C TYR A 101 -6.06 5.00 -13.62
N GLY A 102 -5.87 4.53 -14.85
CA GLY A 102 -5.92 3.10 -15.20
C GLY A 102 -4.81 2.24 -14.58
N GLU A 103 -3.75 2.86 -14.06
CA GLU A 103 -2.60 2.16 -13.47
C GLU A 103 -2.72 2.00 -11.95
N THR A 104 -3.69 2.67 -11.31
CA THR A 104 -3.81 2.73 -9.85
C THR A 104 -3.87 1.35 -9.19
N GLU A 105 -4.66 0.43 -9.75
CA GLU A 105 -4.77 -0.94 -9.24
C GLU A 105 -3.43 -1.68 -9.32
N ALA A 106 -2.73 -1.60 -10.46
CA ALA A 106 -1.44 -2.26 -10.64
C ALA A 106 -0.35 -1.68 -9.73
N MET A 107 -0.36 -0.35 -9.51
CA MET A 107 0.55 0.32 -8.57
C MET A 107 0.29 -0.10 -7.13
N VAL A 108 -0.98 -0.09 -6.68
CA VAL A 108 -1.38 -0.55 -5.34
C VAL A 108 -0.96 -2.01 -5.13
N HIS A 109 -1.25 -2.87 -6.11
CA HIS A 109 -0.90 -4.28 -6.04
C HIS A 109 0.62 -4.49 -5.92
N ALA A 110 1.43 -3.78 -6.70
CA ALA A 110 2.88 -3.87 -6.63
C ALA A 110 3.45 -3.42 -5.26
N LEU A 111 2.90 -2.33 -4.68
CA LEU A 111 3.28 -1.87 -3.34
C LEU A 111 2.93 -2.90 -2.26
N ARG A 112 1.74 -3.51 -2.36
CA ARG A 112 1.31 -4.55 -1.41
C ARG A 112 2.19 -5.79 -1.48
N LEU A 113 2.56 -6.23 -2.68
CA LEU A 113 3.52 -7.33 -2.87
C LEU A 113 4.92 -7.00 -2.33
N ALA A 114 5.31 -5.72 -2.36
CA ALA A 114 6.60 -5.23 -1.87
C ALA A 114 6.66 -5.01 -0.35
N GLY A 115 5.51 -5.08 0.34
CA GLY A 115 5.49 -5.02 1.79
C GLY A 115 4.65 -3.89 2.39
N PHE A 116 3.97 -3.08 1.58
CA PHE A 116 3.18 -1.96 2.07
C PHE A 116 1.72 -2.33 2.35
N ALA A 117 1.10 -1.67 3.32
CA ALA A 117 -0.32 -1.37 3.25
C ALA A 117 -0.48 -0.16 2.31
N ALA A 118 -1.21 -0.30 1.21
CA ALA A 118 -1.29 0.75 0.19
C ALA A 118 -2.70 0.95 -0.33
N TRP A 119 -3.08 2.22 -0.54
CA TRP A 119 -4.39 2.63 -1.03
C TRP A 119 -4.26 3.79 -2.02
N TYR A 120 -5.05 3.75 -3.09
CA TYR A 120 -5.24 4.93 -3.92
C TYR A 120 -6.15 5.94 -3.22
N ARG A 121 -5.74 7.21 -3.24
CA ARG A 121 -6.53 8.36 -2.81
C ARG A 121 -6.95 9.13 -4.06
N PRO A 122 -8.26 9.21 -4.38
CA PRO A 122 -8.71 10.02 -5.49
C PRO A 122 -8.51 11.51 -5.22
N ALA A 123 -8.63 12.31 -6.27
CA ALA A 123 -8.60 13.77 -6.15
C ALA A 123 -9.63 14.23 -5.12
N ASP A 124 -9.27 15.25 -4.35
CA ASP A 124 -10.09 15.86 -3.30
C ASP A 124 -10.44 14.97 -2.09
N ALA A 125 -9.94 13.73 -2.03
CA ALA A 125 -10.24 12.79 -0.94
C ALA A 125 -9.76 13.25 0.44
N LEU A 126 -8.66 14.01 0.49
CA LEU A 126 -8.09 14.54 1.73
C LEU A 126 -8.39 16.04 1.90
N GLY A 127 -9.40 16.54 1.17
CA GLY A 127 -9.77 17.95 1.12
C GLY A 127 -9.58 18.55 -0.27
N LYS A 128 -10.30 19.66 -0.52
CA LYS A 128 -10.33 20.34 -1.82
C LYS A 128 -8.93 20.73 -2.29
N GLY A 129 -8.58 20.32 -3.50
CA GLY A 129 -7.29 20.54 -4.16
C GLY A 129 -6.25 19.44 -3.91
N SER A 130 -6.54 18.43 -3.09
CA SER A 130 -5.61 17.31 -2.90
C SER A 130 -5.47 16.51 -4.20
N PRO A 131 -4.24 16.32 -4.72
CA PRO A 131 -4.03 15.58 -5.96
C PRO A 131 -4.24 14.08 -5.73
N PRO A 132 -4.66 13.32 -6.75
CA PRO A 132 -4.71 11.87 -6.66
C PRO A 132 -3.30 11.28 -6.50
N HIS A 133 -3.16 10.33 -5.59
CA HIS A 133 -1.89 9.68 -5.22
C HIS A 133 -2.13 8.29 -4.64
N ILE A 134 -1.08 7.48 -4.54
CA ILE A 134 -1.08 6.26 -3.72
C ILE A 134 -0.49 6.60 -2.36
N HIS A 135 -1.25 6.38 -1.29
CA HIS A 135 -0.76 6.44 0.07
C HIS A 135 -0.31 5.04 0.51
N ALA A 136 0.89 4.91 1.08
CA ALA A 136 1.44 3.62 1.48
C ALA A 136 2.19 3.68 2.81
N ILE A 137 1.96 2.67 3.66
CA ILE A 137 2.60 2.49 4.97
C ILE A 137 3.42 1.20 4.97
N ALA A 138 4.71 1.30 5.26
CA ALA A 138 5.63 0.17 5.32
C ALA A 138 5.31 -0.74 6.51
N VAL A 139 4.78 -1.93 6.24
CA VAL A 139 4.42 -2.87 7.31
C VAL A 139 5.67 -3.32 8.07
N GLY A 140 5.60 -3.31 9.40
CA GLY A 140 6.69 -3.72 10.28
C GLY A 140 7.85 -2.72 10.37
N ASP A 141 7.71 -1.51 9.83
CA ASP A 141 8.63 -0.41 10.12
C ASP A 141 8.53 -0.04 11.62
N LYS A 142 9.67 0.05 12.30
CA LYS A 142 9.73 0.30 13.76
C LYS A 142 9.57 1.76 14.14
N GLU A 143 9.62 2.67 13.16
CA GLU A 143 9.56 4.11 13.37
C GLU A 143 8.21 4.72 12.94
N LEU A 144 7.21 3.88 12.62
CA LEU A 144 5.86 4.35 12.29
C LEU A 144 5.33 5.32 13.36
N SER A 145 4.60 6.35 12.92
CA SER A 145 3.82 7.16 13.86
C SER A 145 2.64 6.35 14.42
N PRO A 146 2.06 6.77 15.55
CA PRO A 146 0.85 6.12 16.08
C PRO A 146 -0.29 6.09 15.06
N ASP A 147 -0.48 7.15 14.27
CA ASP A 147 -1.51 7.22 13.25
C ASP A 147 -1.24 6.26 12.08
N ALA A 148 0.02 6.13 11.65
CA ALA A 148 0.39 5.15 10.63
C ALA A 148 0.20 3.70 11.14
N GLN A 149 0.52 3.45 12.42
CA GLN A 149 0.26 2.15 13.05
C GLN A 149 -1.25 1.85 13.10
N ALA A 150 -2.10 2.84 13.40
CA ALA A 150 -3.56 2.68 13.38
C ALA A 150 -4.08 2.32 11.98
N GLN A 151 -3.49 2.85 10.91
CA GLN A 151 -3.83 2.44 9.54
C GLN A 151 -3.42 1.00 9.21
N LEU A 152 -2.56 0.35 9.99
CA LEU A 152 -2.27 -1.08 9.85
C LEU A 152 -3.24 -1.91 10.69
N THR A 153 -3.33 -1.60 11.99
CA THR A 153 -3.87 -2.49 13.02
C THR A 153 -5.09 -1.93 13.76
N GLY A 154 -5.52 -0.71 13.47
CA GLY A 154 -6.74 -0.09 14.00
C GLY A 154 -8.01 -0.62 13.33
N ASP A 155 -9.16 -0.06 13.69
CA ASP A 155 -10.47 -0.47 13.15
C ASP A 155 -10.59 -0.13 11.66
N GLU A 156 -9.90 0.92 11.23
CA GLU A 156 -9.67 1.36 9.86
C GLU A 156 -8.54 0.61 9.14
N GLY A 157 -7.91 -0.35 9.82
CA GLY A 157 -6.62 -0.89 9.44
C GLY A 157 -6.61 -1.82 8.22
N TYR A 158 -5.49 -1.80 7.51
CA TYR A 158 -5.19 -2.68 6.37
C TYR A 158 -5.43 -4.16 6.66
N PHE A 159 -5.00 -4.65 7.84
CA PHE A 159 -5.14 -6.07 8.18
C PHE A 159 -6.60 -6.51 8.39
N ARG A 160 -7.55 -5.56 8.50
CA ARG A 160 -8.99 -5.81 8.53
C ARG A 160 -9.65 -5.66 7.15
N GLY A 161 -8.89 -5.32 6.11
CA GLY A 161 -9.40 -5.06 4.76
C GLY A 161 -10.11 -3.72 4.63
N MET A 162 -9.71 -2.73 5.44
CA MET A 162 -10.27 -1.38 5.43
C MET A 162 -9.36 -0.39 4.70
N ASP A 163 -9.89 0.79 4.40
CA ASP A 163 -9.26 1.81 3.57
C ASP A 163 -8.23 2.71 4.28
N GLY A 164 -7.93 2.48 5.57
CA GLY A 164 -6.98 3.27 6.35
C GLY A 164 -7.45 4.71 6.63
N LEU A 165 -8.73 5.06 6.42
CA LEU A 165 -9.23 6.39 6.73
C LEU A 165 -9.93 6.41 8.10
N PRO A 166 -9.51 7.28 9.03
CA PRO A 166 -10.19 7.43 10.31
C PRO A 166 -11.51 8.22 10.16
N PRO A 167 -12.43 8.14 11.14
CA PRO A 167 -13.62 8.97 11.18
C PRO A 167 -13.29 10.49 11.09
N PRO A 168 -14.15 11.30 10.43
CA PRO A 168 -15.42 10.93 9.81
C PRO A 168 -15.29 10.39 8.37
N ASN A 169 -14.07 10.29 7.83
CA ASN A 169 -13.82 9.96 6.43
C ASN A 169 -13.83 8.44 6.15
N GLY A 170 -13.95 7.63 7.19
CA GLY A 170 -13.98 6.18 7.14
C GLY A 170 -14.35 5.59 8.52
N PRO A 171 -14.12 4.28 8.73
CA PRO A 171 -13.46 3.37 7.80
C PRO A 171 -14.42 2.78 6.77
N HIS A 172 -13.97 2.64 5.52
CA HIS A 172 -14.69 1.91 4.48
C HIS A 172 -13.95 0.63 4.08
N PRO A 173 -14.64 -0.39 3.53
CA PRO A 173 -13.96 -1.52 2.92
C PRO A 173 -13.00 -1.06 1.82
N ASP A 174 -11.82 -1.68 1.75
CA ASP A 174 -10.82 -1.38 0.74
C ASP A 174 -11.35 -1.65 -0.68
N PRO A 175 -11.43 -0.65 -1.57
CA PRO A 175 -12.01 -0.81 -2.90
C PRO A 175 -11.16 -1.70 -3.82
N TYR A 176 -9.88 -1.93 -3.50
CA TYR A 176 -8.98 -2.80 -4.27
C TYR A 176 -8.92 -4.24 -3.72
N GLY A 177 -9.81 -4.58 -2.78
CA GLY A 177 -9.87 -5.89 -2.15
C GLY A 177 -8.84 -6.07 -1.04
N GLY A 178 -8.96 -7.21 -0.34
CA GLY A 178 -8.30 -7.49 0.93
C GLY A 178 -6.77 -7.35 0.92
N PRO A 179 -6.16 -7.36 2.13
CA PRO A 179 -4.74 -7.17 2.25
C PRO A 179 -3.97 -8.34 1.63
N ILE A 180 -2.87 -8.03 0.94
CA ILE A 180 -1.81 -9.02 0.70
C ILE A 180 -0.97 -9.05 1.98
N VAL A 181 -0.94 -10.22 2.63
CA VAL A 181 -0.22 -10.43 3.89
C VAL A 181 0.88 -11.47 3.66
N CYS A 182 2.12 -11.02 3.73
CA CYS A 182 3.30 -11.88 3.66
C CYS A 182 3.56 -12.53 5.02
N LYS A 183 4.25 -13.68 5.05
CA LYS A 183 4.48 -14.44 6.31
C LYS A 183 5.17 -13.63 7.42
N TRP A 184 6.01 -12.67 7.05
CA TRP A 184 6.73 -11.79 7.97
C TRP A 184 5.90 -10.57 8.41
N MET A 185 4.82 -10.24 7.69
CA MET A 185 3.91 -9.17 8.08
C MET A 185 3.07 -9.63 9.25
N LYS A 186 3.41 -9.14 10.44
CA LYS A 186 2.63 -9.37 11.64
C LYS A 186 1.85 -8.09 11.96
N PRO A 187 0.54 -8.20 12.27
CA PRO A 187 -0.18 -7.12 12.93
C PRO A 187 0.36 -6.88 14.34
#